data_AF-A0A6P0KZN1-F1
#
_entry.id   AF-A0A6P0KZN1-F1
#
_cell.length_a   1.000
_cell.length_b   1.000
_cell.length_c   1.000
_cell.angle_alpha   90.00
_cell.angle_beta   90.00
_cell.angle_gamma   90.00
#
_symmetry.space_group_name_H-M   'P 1'
#
loop_
_entity.id
_entity.type
_entity.pdbx_description
1 polymer ?
#
loop_
_entity_poly.entity_id
_entity_poly.type
_entity_poly.pdbx_seq_one_letter_code
_entity_poly.pdbx_strand_id
1 'polypeptide(L)'
;MTLGQLKQSLGDKAKFEVKSPFIVGFDAIAVIQSGQPQYYILYPMGTPMGNSSVIEVLFTTNSNYRTTKGVAPGTPLKLAEQAYGDATLSFNYASESREYVNFANLSEDIAFRMGVAANDTNNRFSGIYASPLKEYNQTQNYRDSATIKSVEVYCRDKCPSR
;
A
#
# COMPACT_ATOMS: atom_id res chain seq x y z
N MET A 1 -9.81 14.75 5.15
CA MET A 1 -8.80 15.83 5.21
C MET A 1 -8.43 16.23 3.79
N THR A 2 -8.18 17.51 3.52
CA THR A 2 -7.67 17.99 2.22
C THR A 2 -6.15 18.14 2.22
N LEU A 3 -5.55 18.26 1.04
CA LEU A 3 -4.10 18.51 0.90
C LEU A 3 -3.67 19.80 1.60
N GLY A 4 -4.47 20.87 1.52
CA GLY A 4 -4.18 22.15 2.16
C GLY A 4 -4.19 22.03 3.69
N GLN A 5 -5.17 21.33 4.25
CA GLN A 5 -5.24 21.06 5.69
C GLN A 5 -4.03 20.27 6.18
N LEU A 6 -3.59 19.26 5.42
CA LEU A 6 -2.41 18.49 5.76
C LEU A 6 -1.14 19.35 5.72
N LYS A 7 -0.96 20.15 4.66
CA LYS A 7 0.17 21.10 4.55
C LYS A 7 0.21 22.05 5.74
N GLN A 8 -0.94 22.60 6.13
CA GLN A 8 -1.03 23.48 7.29
C GLN A 8 -0.69 22.75 8.60
N SER A 9 -1.19 21.52 8.78
CA SER A 9 -0.94 20.73 10.00
C SER A 9 0.52 20.35 10.17
N LEU A 10 1.24 20.07 9.07
CA LEU A 10 2.65 19.70 9.11
C LEU A 10 3.57 20.93 9.11
N GLY A 11 3.13 22.03 8.49
CA GLY A 11 3.93 23.25 8.35
C GLY A 11 5.31 22.96 7.78
N ASP A 12 6.33 23.61 8.33
CA ASP A 12 7.72 23.45 7.89
C ASP A 12 8.36 22.11 8.27
N LYS A 13 7.64 21.26 9.02
CA LYS A 13 8.14 19.93 9.42
C LYS A 13 8.10 18.92 8.28
N ALA A 14 7.48 19.26 7.14
CA ALA A 14 7.39 18.38 5.98
C ALA A 14 7.59 19.12 4.66
N LYS A 15 8.19 18.43 3.69
CA LYS A 15 8.21 18.82 2.29
C LYS A 15 7.21 17.97 1.51
N PHE A 16 6.61 18.56 0.49
CA PHE A 16 5.65 17.91 -0.39
C PHE A 16 6.23 17.91 -1.80
N GLU A 17 6.52 16.72 -2.34
CA GLU A 17 7.14 16.58 -3.65
C GLU A 17 6.26 15.72 -4.56
N VAL A 18 5.93 16.25 -5.74
CA VAL A 18 5.18 15.49 -6.75
C VAL A 18 6.08 14.41 -7.36
N LYS A 19 5.55 13.19 -7.47
CA LYS A 19 6.15 12.05 -8.17
C LYS A 19 5.22 11.66 -9.31
N SER A 20 5.65 11.90 -10.55
CA SER A 20 4.86 11.61 -11.74
C SER A 20 5.79 11.12 -12.86
N PRO A 21 5.59 9.90 -13.40
CA PRO A 21 4.68 8.86 -12.89
C PRO A 21 5.17 8.29 -11.54
N PHE A 22 4.26 7.69 -10.74
CA PHE A 22 4.64 6.99 -9.50
C PHE A 22 4.42 5.47 -9.58
N ILE A 23 3.18 5.05 -9.75
CA ILE A 23 2.78 3.66 -10.05
C ILE A 23 1.78 3.71 -11.20
N VAL A 24 1.59 2.62 -11.98
CA VAL A 24 0.68 2.71 -13.13
C VAL A 24 -0.72 3.12 -12.69
N GLY A 25 -1.25 4.11 -13.39
CA GLY A 25 -2.56 4.74 -13.12
C GLY A 25 -2.53 5.84 -12.07
N PHE A 26 -1.42 6.04 -11.33
CA PHE A 26 -1.34 7.02 -10.26
C PHE A 26 -0.06 7.85 -10.28
N ASP A 27 -0.25 9.14 -10.07
CA ASP A 27 0.78 10.04 -9.59
C ASP A 27 0.74 10.06 -8.04
N ALA A 28 1.76 10.64 -7.42
CA ALA A 28 1.81 10.80 -5.98
C ALA A 28 2.36 12.15 -5.52
N ILE A 29 2.00 12.54 -4.30
CA ILE A 29 2.73 13.55 -3.52
C ILE A 29 3.44 12.83 -2.40
N ALA A 30 4.78 12.80 -2.42
CA ALA A 30 5.59 12.31 -1.33
C ALA A 30 5.57 13.34 -0.18
N VAL A 31 5.19 12.90 1.01
CA VAL A 31 5.31 13.67 2.25
C VAL A 31 6.64 13.29 2.90
N ILE A 32 7.58 14.22 2.90
CA ILE A 32 8.98 13.99 3.26
C ILE A 32 9.28 14.72 4.57
N GLN A 33 9.78 14.00 5.55
CA GLN A 33 10.27 14.55 6.82
C GLN A 33 11.70 14.05 7.06
N SER A 34 12.57 14.92 7.57
CA SER A 34 13.99 14.60 7.79
C SER A 34 14.70 14.01 6.56
N GLY A 35 14.32 14.47 5.37
CA GLY A 35 14.89 14.00 4.10
C GLY A 35 14.40 12.64 3.61
N GLN A 36 13.47 11.99 4.32
CA GLN A 36 12.95 10.66 3.95
C GLN A 36 11.44 10.70 3.68
N PRO A 37 10.96 10.02 2.62
CA PRO A 37 9.53 9.82 2.40
C PRO A 37 8.91 9.06 3.59
N GLN A 38 7.86 9.65 4.15
CA GLN A 38 7.11 9.05 5.24
C GLN A 38 5.93 8.25 4.69
N TYR A 39 5.19 8.86 3.78
CA TYR A 39 4.10 8.26 3.03
C TYR A 39 3.85 9.09 1.77
N TYR A 40 2.98 8.56 0.91
CA TYR A 40 2.60 9.13 -0.37
C TYR A 40 1.09 9.31 -0.40
N ILE A 41 0.65 10.42 -0.97
CA ILE A 41 -0.76 10.67 -1.28
C ILE A 41 -0.95 10.28 -2.74
N LEU A 42 -1.74 9.24 -3.02
CA LEU A 42 -1.98 8.78 -4.37
C LEU A 42 -3.17 9.54 -4.99
N TYR A 43 -3.06 9.87 -6.27
CA TYR A 43 -4.13 10.45 -7.06
C TYR A 43 -4.04 9.97 -8.52
N PRO A 44 -5.16 9.97 -9.26
CA PRO A 44 -5.15 9.50 -10.65
C PRO A 44 -4.11 10.26 -11.48
N MET A 45 -3.40 9.52 -12.33
CA MET A 45 -2.37 10.09 -13.18
C MET A 45 -2.94 11.20 -14.06
N GLY A 46 -2.24 12.33 -14.14
CA GLY A 46 -2.66 13.48 -14.95
C GLY A 46 -3.77 14.32 -14.33
N THR A 47 -4.16 14.10 -13.07
CA THR A 47 -5.11 14.95 -12.34
C THR A 47 -4.46 15.58 -11.10
N PRO A 48 -3.62 16.62 -11.25
CA PRO A 48 -2.89 17.22 -10.13
C PRO A 48 -3.80 17.66 -8.98
N MET A 49 -3.38 17.39 -7.74
CA MET A 49 -4.12 17.80 -6.55
C MET A 49 -3.87 19.26 -6.18
N GLY A 50 -4.96 19.99 -5.92
CA GLY A 50 -4.94 21.32 -5.31
C GLY A 50 -5.11 21.26 -3.79
N ASN A 51 -4.99 22.41 -3.12
CA ASN A 51 -5.15 22.48 -1.66
C ASN A 51 -6.57 22.12 -1.19
N SER A 52 -7.59 22.28 -2.03
CA SER A 52 -8.97 21.86 -1.75
C SER A 52 -9.22 20.37 -2.03
N SER A 53 -8.30 19.67 -2.71
CA SER A 53 -8.48 18.25 -3.04
C SER A 53 -8.49 17.40 -1.78
N VAL A 54 -9.52 16.56 -1.65
CA VAL A 54 -9.64 15.55 -0.60
C VAL A 54 -8.56 14.48 -0.80
N ILE A 55 -7.90 14.09 0.28
CA ILE A 55 -6.98 12.96 0.29
C ILE A 55 -7.81 11.69 0.41
N GLU A 56 -7.81 10.88 -0.65
CA GLU A 56 -8.60 9.65 -0.72
C GLU A 56 -7.77 8.39 -0.42
N VAL A 57 -6.48 8.40 -0.76
CA VAL A 57 -5.59 7.24 -0.61
C VAL A 57 -4.22 7.67 -0.09
N LEU A 58 -3.77 6.99 0.98
CA LEU A 58 -2.40 7.05 1.47
C LEU A 58 -1.69 5.74 1.14
N PHE A 59 -0.41 5.82 0.81
CA PHE A 59 0.45 4.67 0.51
C PHE A 59 1.77 4.83 1.27
N THR A 60 2.28 3.76 1.87
CA THR A 60 3.62 3.80 2.49
C THR A 60 4.37 2.47 2.39
N THR A 61 5.68 2.58 2.19
CA THR A 61 6.68 1.50 2.31
C THR A 61 7.56 1.69 3.55
N ASN A 62 7.29 2.72 4.37
CA ASN A 62 8.07 3.05 5.55
C ASN A 62 7.61 2.20 6.75
N SER A 63 8.53 1.40 7.29
CA SER A 63 8.27 0.46 8.39
C SER A 63 7.92 1.12 9.73
N ASN A 64 8.11 2.44 9.86
CA ASN A 64 7.70 3.19 11.04
C ASN A 64 6.19 3.45 11.09
N TYR A 65 5.48 3.32 9.95
CA TYR A 65 4.04 3.50 9.87
C TYR A 65 3.34 2.15 9.98
N ARG A 66 2.57 1.99 11.07
CA ARG A 66 1.91 0.74 11.45
C ARG A 66 0.40 0.93 11.49
N THR A 67 -0.31 -0.14 11.16
CA THR A 67 -1.74 -0.27 11.49
C THR A 67 -1.93 -0.30 13.01
N THR A 68 -3.17 -0.14 13.46
CA THR A 68 -3.55 -0.23 14.89
C THR A 68 -3.21 -1.58 15.50
N LYS A 69 -3.17 -2.65 14.69
CA LYS A 69 -2.72 -3.99 15.10
C LYS A 69 -1.22 -4.26 14.91
N GLY A 70 -0.42 -3.23 14.61
CA GLY A 70 1.04 -3.31 14.58
C GLY A 70 1.67 -3.78 13.26
N VAL A 71 0.87 -4.15 12.26
CA VAL A 71 1.37 -4.56 10.93
C VAL A 71 1.86 -3.35 10.14
N ALA A 72 3.04 -3.47 9.53
CA ALA A 72 3.74 -2.43 8.76
C ALA A 72 4.50 -3.03 7.56
N PRO A 73 5.01 -2.20 6.64
CA PRO A 73 6.03 -2.64 5.69
C PRO A 73 7.20 -3.35 6.40
N GLY A 74 7.59 -4.51 5.89
CA GLY A 74 8.56 -5.43 6.46
C GLY A 74 8.00 -6.46 7.43
N THR A 75 6.74 -6.36 7.87
CA THR A 75 6.13 -7.39 8.73
C THR A 75 6.04 -8.73 7.98
N PRO A 76 6.54 -9.84 8.56
CA PRO A 76 6.33 -11.19 8.02
C PRO A 76 4.84 -11.52 7.91
N LEU A 77 4.45 -12.16 6.81
CA LEU A 77 3.04 -12.50 6.56
C LEU A 77 2.43 -13.36 7.68
N LYS A 78 3.20 -14.34 8.20
CA LYS A 78 2.80 -15.15 9.36
C LYS A 78 2.45 -14.33 10.60
N LEU A 79 3.13 -13.21 10.83
CA LEU A 79 2.80 -12.31 11.94
C LEU A 79 1.59 -11.43 11.62
N ALA A 80 1.40 -11.05 10.36
CA ALA A 80 0.19 -10.33 9.95
C ALA A 80 -1.08 -11.19 10.06
N GLU A 81 -0.98 -12.50 9.80
CA GLU A 81 -2.09 -13.45 10.01
C GLU A 81 -2.52 -13.52 11.48
N GLN A 82 -1.60 -13.41 12.42
CA GLN A 82 -1.95 -13.36 13.85
C GLN A 82 -2.81 -12.13 14.20
N ALA A 83 -2.66 -11.03 13.44
CA ALA A 83 -3.42 -9.79 13.65
C ALA A 83 -4.77 -9.77 12.91
N TYR A 84 -4.83 -10.34 11.70
CA TYR A 84 -5.97 -10.20 10.80
C TYR A 84 -6.60 -11.52 10.33
N GLY A 85 -6.15 -12.68 10.84
CA GLY A 85 -6.65 -14.00 10.42
C GLY A 85 -5.99 -14.51 9.14
N ASP A 86 -6.46 -15.64 8.63
CA ASP A 86 -5.87 -16.35 7.48
C ASP A 86 -5.67 -15.45 6.26
N ALA A 87 -4.50 -15.57 5.63
CA ALA A 87 -4.12 -14.82 4.44
C ALA A 87 -4.55 -15.53 3.16
N THR A 88 -5.12 -14.78 2.22
CA THR A 88 -5.27 -15.20 0.82
C THR A 88 -4.55 -14.20 -0.07
N LEU A 89 -3.49 -14.67 -0.73
CA LEU A 89 -2.70 -13.89 -1.67
C LEU A 89 -3.34 -13.95 -3.05
N SER A 90 -3.28 -12.85 -3.77
CA SER A 90 -3.81 -12.79 -5.13
C SER A 90 -3.09 -11.79 -6.01
N PHE A 91 -3.05 -12.08 -7.31
CA PHE A 91 -2.62 -11.13 -8.34
C PHE A 91 -3.46 -11.32 -9.62
N ASN A 92 -3.46 -10.30 -10.48
CA ASN A 92 -3.97 -10.36 -11.83
C ASN A 92 -3.00 -9.72 -12.84
N TYR A 93 -2.98 -10.18 -14.09
CA TYR A 93 -2.10 -9.60 -15.11
C TYR A 93 -2.55 -8.19 -15.53
N ALA A 94 -3.86 -7.94 -15.56
CA ALA A 94 -4.45 -6.65 -15.88
C ALA A 94 -4.07 -5.52 -14.90
N SER A 95 -3.66 -5.84 -13.66
CA SER A 95 -3.16 -4.83 -12.69
C SER A 95 -1.66 -4.98 -12.42
N GLU A 96 -0.89 -5.15 -13.50
CA GLU A 96 0.58 -5.25 -13.54
C GLU A 96 1.17 -6.45 -12.79
N SER A 97 0.33 -7.44 -12.48
CA SER A 97 0.69 -8.53 -11.57
C SER A 97 1.23 -8.02 -10.23
N ARG A 98 0.56 -7.02 -9.66
CA ARG A 98 0.77 -6.63 -8.27
C ARG A 98 0.09 -7.65 -7.37
N GLU A 99 0.85 -8.23 -6.47
CA GLU A 99 0.32 -9.19 -5.50
C GLU A 99 -0.15 -8.48 -4.23
N TYR A 100 -1.38 -8.80 -3.84
CA TYR A 100 -2.01 -8.33 -2.62
C TYR A 100 -2.31 -9.51 -1.70
N VAL A 101 -2.53 -9.20 -0.42
CA VAL A 101 -3.12 -10.12 0.54
C VAL A 101 -4.44 -9.59 1.07
N ASN A 102 -5.43 -10.46 1.10
CA ASN A 102 -6.66 -10.28 1.86
C ASN A 102 -6.59 -11.15 3.11
N PHE A 103 -7.05 -10.62 4.24
CA PHE A 103 -7.09 -11.35 5.50
C PHE A 103 -8.55 -11.56 5.94
N ALA A 104 -8.85 -12.73 6.50
CA ALA A 104 -10.22 -13.12 6.86
C ALA A 104 -10.94 -12.15 7.83
N ASN A 105 -10.19 -11.52 8.73
CA ASN A 105 -10.72 -10.64 9.78
C ASN A 105 -10.28 -9.16 9.60
N LEU A 106 -9.86 -8.76 8.40
CA LEU A 106 -9.60 -7.35 8.09
C LEU A 106 -10.94 -6.64 7.83
N SER A 107 -11.21 -5.61 8.62
CA SER A 107 -12.45 -4.82 8.52
C SER A 107 -12.19 -3.34 8.23
N GLU A 108 -10.93 -2.92 8.32
CA GLU A 108 -10.48 -1.59 7.97
C GLU A 108 -10.33 -1.42 6.45
N ASP A 109 -10.48 -0.18 5.97
CA ASP A 109 -10.25 0.19 4.57
C ASP A 109 -8.75 0.29 4.26
N ILE A 110 -8.06 -0.85 4.39
CA ILE A 110 -6.62 -0.99 4.23
C ILE A 110 -6.37 -2.09 3.20
N ALA A 111 -5.38 -1.90 2.33
CA ALA A 111 -4.84 -2.98 1.51
C ALA A 111 -3.34 -3.14 1.77
N PHE A 112 -2.88 -4.37 1.60
CA PHE A 112 -1.48 -4.72 1.78
C PHE A 112 -0.95 -5.30 0.47
N ARG A 113 0.18 -4.77 0.00
CA ARG A 113 0.93 -5.39 -1.09
C ARG A 113 1.97 -6.35 -0.53
N MET A 114 2.14 -7.45 -1.23
CA MET A 114 3.15 -8.43 -0.91
C MET A 114 4.49 -8.10 -1.56
N GLY A 115 5.55 -8.49 -0.88
CA GLY A 115 6.90 -8.46 -1.38
C GLY A 115 7.62 -9.76 -1.05
N VAL A 116 8.48 -10.16 -1.97
CA VAL A 116 9.55 -11.12 -1.67
C VAL A 116 10.68 -10.38 -0.97
N ALA A 117 11.35 -11.04 -0.05
CA ALA A 117 12.54 -10.49 0.59
C ALA A 117 13.58 -10.09 -0.47
N ALA A 118 14.35 -9.02 -0.21
CA ALA A 118 15.26 -8.43 -1.20
C ALA A 118 16.32 -9.40 -1.77
N ASN A 119 16.57 -10.52 -1.09
CA ASN A 119 17.50 -11.58 -1.48
C ASN A 119 16.86 -12.74 -2.26
N ASP A 120 15.53 -12.76 -2.44
CA ASP A 120 14.82 -13.76 -3.22
C ASP A 120 14.59 -13.25 -4.65
N THR A 121 15.66 -13.28 -5.46
CA THR A 121 15.68 -12.74 -6.83
C THR A 121 15.04 -13.65 -7.87
N ASN A 122 14.72 -14.89 -7.50
CA ASN A 122 14.22 -15.90 -8.44
C ASN A 122 12.70 -15.90 -8.57
N ASN A 123 11.97 -15.18 -7.71
CA ASN A 123 10.53 -15.31 -7.59
C ASN A 123 9.85 -13.94 -7.63
N ARG A 124 8.91 -13.78 -8.57
CA ARG A 124 8.11 -12.54 -8.73
C ARG A 124 7.05 -12.36 -7.64
N PHE A 125 6.63 -13.45 -6.98
CA PHE A 125 5.52 -13.49 -6.03
C PHE A 125 5.87 -14.20 -4.73
N SER A 126 5.28 -13.73 -3.64
CA SER A 126 5.30 -14.34 -2.31
C SER A 126 4.39 -15.57 -2.26
N GLY A 127 3.28 -15.56 -2.98
CA GLY A 127 2.35 -16.69 -3.10
C GLY A 127 2.90 -17.84 -3.95
N ILE A 128 2.53 -19.05 -3.57
CA ILE A 128 2.78 -20.29 -4.33
C ILE A 128 1.49 -20.62 -5.08
N TYR A 129 1.46 -20.30 -6.37
CA TYR A 129 0.27 -20.43 -7.22
C TYR A 129 0.26 -21.75 -8.00
N ALA A 130 -0.92 -22.32 -8.15
CA ALA A 130 -1.13 -23.51 -8.97
C ALA A 130 -0.89 -23.19 -10.45
N SER A 131 -0.28 -24.15 -11.16
CA SER A 131 -0.12 -24.10 -12.62
C SER A 131 -1.31 -24.81 -13.30
N PRO A 132 -1.81 -24.32 -14.44
CA PRO A 132 -1.38 -23.10 -15.14
C PRO A 132 -1.93 -21.82 -14.49
N LEU A 133 -1.15 -20.73 -14.61
CA LEU A 133 -1.59 -19.41 -14.19
C LEU A 133 -2.72 -18.90 -15.10
N LYS A 134 -3.68 -18.20 -14.51
CA LYS A 134 -4.84 -17.59 -15.18
C LYS A 134 -4.72 -16.06 -15.16
N GLU A 135 -5.68 -15.36 -15.75
CA GLU A 135 -5.76 -13.90 -15.64
C GLU A 135 -5.80 -13.42 -14.18
N TYR A 136 -6.54 -14.14 -13.34
CA TYR A 136 -6.64 -13.93 -11.91
C TYR A 136 -6.21 -15.19 -11.16
N ASN A 137 -5.32 -15.05 -10.18
CA ASN A 137 -4.78 -16.15 -9.40
C ASN A 137 -4.90 -15.84 -7.91
N GLN A 138 -5.22 -16.87 -7.13
CA GLN A 138 -5.26 -16.80 -5.67
C GLN A 138 -4.59 -18.02 -5.04
N THR A 139 -4.07 -17.86 -3.84
CA THR A 139 -3.50 -18.96 -3.05
C THR A 139 -3.49 -18.61 -1.56
N GLN A 140 -3.61 -19.63 -0.72
CA GLN A 140 -3.31 -19.52 0.73
C GLN A 140 -1.90 -20.05 1.05
N ASN A 141 -1.22 -20.65 0.07
CA ASN A 141 0.16 -21.11 0.23
C ASN A 141 1.11 -19.98 -0.14
N TYR A 142 2.07 -19.70 0.73
CA TYR A 142 3.04 -18.63 0.51
C TYR A 142 4.41 -19.02 1.06
N ARG A 143 5.45 -18.32 0.61
CA ARG A 143 6.83 -18.55 1.01
C ARG A 143 7.09 -18.07 2.43
N ASP A 144 7.99 -18.72 3.14
CA ASP A 144 8.41 -18.28 4.48
C ASP A 144 9.01 -16.86 4.50
N SER A 145 9.58 -16.41 3.37
CA SER A 145 10.13 -15.06 3.17
C SER A 145 9.06 -14.00 2.85
N ALA A 146 7.77 -14.35 2.81
CA ALA A 146 6.70 -13.42 2.48
C ALA A 146 6.59 -12.30 3.52
N THR A 147 6.67 -11.05 3.05
CA THR A 147 6.55 -9.85 3.90
C THR A 147 5.60 -8.84 3.29
N ILE A 148 4.98 -8.02 4.14
CA ILE A 148 4.22 -6.86 3.73
C ILE A 148 5.18 -5.86 3.08
N LYS A 149 4.99 -5.53 1.81
CA LYS A 149 5.84 -4.57 1.07
C LYS A 149 5.37 -3.13 1.27
N SER A 150 4.06 -2.92 1.24
CA SER A 150 3.46 -1.60 1.40
C SER A 150 2.07 -1.71 2.00
N VAL A 151 1.64 -0.61 2.60
CA VAL A 151 0.30 -0.43 3.15
C VAL A 151 -0.38 0.70 2.39
N GLU A 152 -1.62 0.46 1.97
CA GLU A 152 -2.53 1.45 1.39
C GLU A 152 -3.69 1.67 2.35
N VAL A 153 -4.03 2.92 2.63
CA VAL A 153 -5.18 3.30 3.45
C VAL A 153 -6.13 4.10 2.59
N TYR A 154 -7.37 3.63 2.50
CA TYR A 154 -8.41 4.26 1.71
C TYR A 154 -9.40 4.94 2.63
N CYS A 155 -9.87 6.07 2.15
CA CYS A 155 -10.87 6.86 2.81
C CYS A 155 -12.31 6.36 2.50
N ARG A 156 -12.56 5.87 1.27
CA ARG A 156 -13.83 5.24 0.85
C ARG A 156 -15.06 6.09 1.19
N ASP A 157 -16.07 5.49 1.83
CA ASP A 157 -17.31 6.11 2.28
C ASP A 157 -17.12 7.11 3.43
N LYS A 158 -15.94 7.08 4.08
CA LYS A 158 -15.56 8.00 5.16
C LYS A 158 -14.96 9.31 4.64
N CYS A 159 -14.97 9.52 3.33
CA CYS A 159 -14.44 10.76 2.77
C CYS A 159 -15.32 11.96 3.07
N PRO A 160 -14.70 13.11 3.44
CA PRO A 160 -15.44 14.36 3.51
C PRO A 160 -16.20 14.60 2.20
N SER A 161 -17.47 14.98 2.31
CA SER A 161 -18.23 15.47 1.17
C SER A 161 -17.47 16.61 0.51
N ARG A 162 -17.41 16.57 -0.82
CA ARG A 162 -16.76 17.61 -1.64
C ARG A 162 -17.52 18.92 -1.56
#